data_AF-A0A1G4BCS5-F1
#
_entry.id   AF-A0A1G4BCS5-F1
#
_cell.length_a   1.000
_cell.length_b   1.000
_cell.length_c   1.000
_cell.angle_alpha   90.00
_cell.angle_beta   90.00
_cell.angle_gamma   90.00
#
_symmetry.space_group_name_H-M   'P 1'
#
loop_
_entity.id
_entity.type
_entity.pdbx_description
1 polymer ?
#
loop_
_entity_poly.entity_id
_entity_poly.type
_entity_poly.pdbx_seq_one_letter_code
_entity_poly.pdbx_strand_id
1 'polypeptide(L)'
;MSHRKYEAPRHGSLAYLPRKRAARHRGKVKSFPKDDAKKPVHLTATMGYKAGMTTIVRDLDRPGAKANKKEVLIVVGLVGYIETPRGLRSLTTVWAEHLSDEIRRRFYKNWYKSKKKAFTKYAKQHSENSGASITREIERIKKYCTVVRVLAHTQPRKTPIKQKKAHLMEIQINGGSVADKVDFGYGLFEKPVEVDSIFEQNEMIDVIAVTKGHGFEGVTARWGTKKLPRKTHKGLRKVACIGAWHPSHVQWTVARAGQNGYHHRTSVNHKVYRIGKAGSDNSASTEIDVTKKTITPLGGFVRYGEINNDFVMVKGSIPGTKKRVMTLRKSMFTHTSRKALEKIDLKWIDTSSEFGHGAFQTPAEKKQYQGTLKKDLAAHGTSTSRLLQSRQATTSKFSTFANLKMSDADYAAFLDKANQDPNEGYAATASSKSKEFKAQDKGAEVPKAIQAVLKEDKVYISDADEPFVGVALQWDEAGKGLPDEVEFAQLIEHPDAENADVELLDPVDWDSNGDYKDVIEAVRKAGKGNDVRVYKVPKGGVRTEYWLVTTDGKGKEAKLVGVKALSVES
;
A
#
# COMPACT_ATOMS: atom_id res chain seq x y z
N MET A 1 -49.40 -1.57 -10.28
CA MET A 1 -49.11 -0.19 -9.81
C MET A 1 -49.73 0.77 -10.81
N SER A 2 -50.11 1.97 -10.37
CA SER A 2 -50.46 3.07 -11.30
C SER A 2 -49.24 3.48 -12.14
N HIS A 3 -49.45 4.39 -13.09
CA HIS A 3 -48.34 5.18 -13.63
C HIS A 3 -47.57 5.89 -12.50
N ARG A 4 -46.31 6.23 -12.76
CA ARG A 4 -45.44 6.87 -11.77
C ARG A 4 -45.76 8.37 -11.69
N LYS A 5 -46.33 8.84 -10.58
CA LYS A 5 -46.81 10.24 -10.39
C LYS A 5 -45.82 11.36 -10.78
N TYR A 6 -44.52 11.13 -10.62
CA TYR A 6 -43.47 12.05 -11.06
C TYR A 6 -42.32 11.26 -11.67
N GLU A 7 -41.99 11.54 -12.92
CA GLU A 7 -40.83 10.95 -13.59
C GLU A 7 -39.52 11.41 -12.96
N ALA A 8 -38.48 10.58 -13.07
CA ALA A 8 -37.10 10.98 -12.83
C ALA A 8 -36.14 9.93 -13.42
N PRO A 9 -34.91 10.31 -13.79
CA PRO A 9 -33.90 9.39 -14.29
C PRO A 9 -33.69 8.15 -13.42
N ARG A 10 -33.34 7.05 -14.09
CA ARG A 10 -33.09 5.76 -13.44
C ARG A 10 -31.86 5.83 -12.51
N HIS A 11 -32.00 5.36 -11.27
CA HIS A 11 -30.86 5.18 -10.35
C HIS A 11 -29.87 4.11 -10.86
N GLY A 12 -28.82 4.57 -11.52
CA GLY A 12 -27.66 3.79 -11.95
C GLY A 12 -27.84 3.02 -13.28
N SER A 13 -26.81 3.10 -14.12
CA SER A 13 -26.78 2.45 -15.44
C SER A 13 -26.74 0.92 -15.37
N LEU A 14 -27.56 0.28 -16.21
CA LEU A 14 -27.62 -1.18 -16.36
C LEU A 14 -26.38 -1.76 -17.05
N ALA A 15 -25.68 -0.97 -17.89
CA ALA A 15 -24.51 -1.43 -18.66
C ALA A 15 -23.30 -1.86 -17.79
N TYR A 16 -23.36 -1.62 -16.48
CA TYR A 16 -22.35 -2.03 -15.51
C TYR A 16 -22.77 -3.19 -14.60
N LEU A 17 -23.89 -3.86 -14.91
CA LEU A 17 -24.29 -5.12 -14.29
C LEU A 17 -23.60 -6.33 -14.95
N PRO A 18 -23.46 -7.47 -14.23
CA PRO A 18 -23.68 -7.63 -12.80
C PRO A 18 -22.56 -6.94 -11.99
N ARG A 19 -22.95 -6.17 -10.96
CA ARG A 19 -22.02 -5.41 -10.08
C ARG A 19 -21.36 -6.33 -9.04
N LYS A 20 -20.51 -7.25 -9.53
CA LYS A 20 -19.71 -8.20 -8.73
C LYS A 20 -18.21 -7.83 -8.70
N ARG A 21 -17.43 -8.52 -7.87
CA ARG A 21 -15.96 -8.39 -7.82
C ARG A 21 -15.35 -8.83 -9.16
N ALA A 22 -14.30 -8.13 -9.61
CA ALA A 22 -13.51 -8.52 -10.77
C ALA A 22 -12.68 -9.78 -10.47
N ALA A 23 -12.80 -10.82 -11.30
CA ALA A 23 -12.04 -12.07 -11.16
C ALA A 23 -10.54 -11.95 -11.49
N ARG A 24 -10.09 -10.81 -12.04
CA ARG A 24 -8.68 -10.49 -12.32
C ARG A 24 -8.35 -9.12 -11.72
N HIS A 25 -7.21 -9.01 -11.05
CA HIS A 25 -6.80 -7.77 -10.38
C HIS A 25 -6.28 -6.68 -11.34
N ARG A 26 -5.60 -7.08 -12.42
CA ARG A 26 -5.20 -6.15 -13.51
C ARG A 26 -6.39 -5.90 -14.43
N GLY A 27 -6.43 -4.71 -15.04
CA GLY A 27 -7.17 -4.49 -16.27
C GLY A 27 -6.94 -5.59 -17.31
N LYS A 28 -8.02 -6.20 -17.81
CA LYS A 28 -7.98 -6.95 -19.08
C LYS A 28 -8.35 -5.98 -20.20
N VAL A 29 -7.47 -5.81 -21.18
CA VAL A 29 -7.83 -5.26 -22.48
C VAL A 29 -8.81 -6.22 -23.15
N LYS A 30 -10.04 -5.77 -23.42
CA LYS A 30 -11.04 -6.58 -24.14
C LYS A 30 -10.90 -6.46 -25.66
N SER A 31 -10.53 -5.26 -26.11
CA SER A 31 -10.32 -4.88 -27.51
C SER A 31 -9.12 -3.96 -27.57
N PHE A 32 -8.24 -4.14 -28.55
CA PHE A 32 -7.17 -3.20 -28.87
C PHE A 32 -7.68 -2.19 -29.92
N PRO A 33 -6.99 -1.05 -30.14
CA PRO A 33 -7.34 -0.12 -31.21
C PRO A 33 -7.41 -0.83 -32.57
N LYS A 34 -8.23 -0.32 -33.50
CA LYS A 34 -8.33 -0.89 -34.85
C LYS A 34 -6.95 -0.86 -35.51
N ASP A 35 -6.57 -1.96 -36.14
CA ASP A 35 -5.31 -2.07 -36.86
C ASP A 35 -5.38 -1.32 -38.21
N ASP A 36 -4.23 -0.83 -38.67
CA ASP A 36 -4.06 -0.03 -39.88
C ASP A 36 -2.66 -0.28 -40.44
N ALA A 37 -2.57 -1.16 -41.42
CA ALA A 37 -1.31 -1.61 -42.02
C ALA A 37 -0.49 -0.48 -42.68
N LYS A 38 -1.10 0.69 -42.97
CA LYS A 38 -0.40 1.86 -43.52
C LYS A 38 0.46 2.61 -42.48
N LYS A 39 0.25 2.34 -41.19
CA LYS A 39 1.04 2.95 -40.10
C LYS A 39 2.28 2.10 -39.79
N PRO A 40 3.37 2.71 -39.29
CA PRO A 40 4.53 1.95 -38.81
C PRO A 40 4.14 1.01 -37.67
N VAL A 41 4.88 -0.10 -37.55
CA VAL A 41 4.67 -1.13 -36.53
C VAL A 41 4.86 -0.53 -35.13
N HIS A 42 3.87 -0.68 -34.25
CA HIS A 42 3.89 -0.10 -32.91
C HIS A 42 3.08 -0.93 -31.89
N LEU A 43 3.36 -0.68 -30.61
CA LEU A 43 2.63 -1.28 -29.49
C LEU A 43 1.44 -0.42 -29.07
N THR A 44 0.39 -1.08 -28.57
CA THR A 44 -0.92 -0.46 -28.33
C THR A 44 -1.27 -0.26 -26.85
N ALA A 45 -0.47 -0.77 -25.91
CA ALA A 45 -0.73 -0.74 -24.48
C ALA A 45 0.53 -0.97 -23.63
N THR A 46 0.51 -0.55 -22.35
CA THR A 46 1.55 -0.84 -21.35
C THR A 46 0.95 -1.11 -19.96
N MET A 47 1.79 -1.49 -18.99
CA MET A 47 1.41 -1.55 -17.56
C MET A 47 2.24 -0.57 -16.74
N GLY A 48 1.56 0.15 -15.83
CA GLY A 48 2.21 0.97 -14.80
C GLY A 48 1.51 0.77 -13.46
N TYR A 49 1.99 1.44 -12.41
CA TYR A 49 1.38 1.42 -11.08
C TYR A 49 0.89 2.81 -10.71
N LYS A 50 -0.30 2.92 -10.12
CA LYS A 50 -0.80 4.19 -9.60
C LYS A 50 0.01 4.60 -8.37
N ALA A 51 0.92 5.56 -8.52
CA ALA A 51 1.69 6.12 -7.40
C ALA A 51 0.80 7.00 -6.50
N GLY A 52 0.32 8.12 -7.04
CA GLY A 52 -0.50 9.07 -6.29
C GLY A 52 -1.45 9.88 -7.18
N MET A 53 -1.55 11.15 -6.83
CA MET A 53 -2.15 12.27 -7.55
C MET A 53 -1.41 13.53 -7.05
N THR A 54 -1.40 14.61 -7.82
CA THR A 54 -0.85 15.92 -7.42
C THR A 54 -1.63 17.02 -8.16
N THR A 55 -1.44 18.29 -7.80
CA THR A 55 -2.00 19.44 -8.51
C THR A 55 -1.00 20.04 -9.51
N ILE A 56 -1.50 20.84 -10.45
CA ILE A 56 -0.68 21.53 -11.47
C ILE A 56 -1.28 22.90 -11.80
N VAL A 57 -0.43 23.84 -12.22
CA VAL A 57 -0.84 25.02 -13.00
C VAL A 57 -0.37 24.84 -14.44
N ARG A 58 -1.16 25.34 -15.38
CA ARG A 58 -0.93 25.23 -16.82
C ARG A 58 -1.63 26.37 -17.53
N ASP A 59 -1.13 26.72 -18.70
CA ASP A 59 -1.82 27.63 -19.59
C ASP A 59 -2.82 26.88 -20.49
N LEU A 60 -3.65 27.64 -21.21
CA LEU A 60 -4.73 27.15 -22.06
C LEU A 60 -4.58 27.67 -23.49
N ASP A 61 -3.53 27.23 -24.18
CA ASP A 61 -3.27 27.56 -25.58
C ASP A 61 -3.55 26.39 -26.55
N ARG A 62 -3.82 26.67 -27.84
CA ARG A 62 -4.29 25.69 -28.84
C ARG A 62 -3.86 25.91 -30.32
N PRO A 63 -2.56 26.03 -30.66
CA PRO A 63 -2.07 25.60 -31.99
C PRO A 63 -0.71 24.84 -32.03
N GLY A 64 -0.51 23.98 -33.04
CA GLY A 64 0.80 23.43 -33.51
C GLY A 64 1.51 22.32 -32.66
N ALA A 65 2.24 21.36 -33.27
CA ALA A 65 2.84 20.13 -32.64
C ALA A 65 4.29 20.33 -32.06
N LYS A 66 5.14 19.36 -31.59
CA LYS A 66 5.26 17.87 -31.64
C LYS A 66 6.08 17.31 -30.41
N ALA A 67 5.93 16.00 -30.09
CA ALA A 67 6.93 15.03 -29.52
C ALA A 67 7.70 15.26 -28.15
N ASN A 68 8.41 14.29 -27.50
CA ASN A 68 8.19 12.85 -27.10
C ASN A 68 9.34 12.30 -26.14
N LYS A 69 9.33 11.00 -25.67
CA LYS A 69 10.36 10.14 -24.92
C LYS A 69 10.17 10.01 -23.35
N LYS A 70 10.28 8.90 -22.53
CA LYS A 70 10.47 7.39 -22.52
C LYS A 70 9.93 6.70 -21.20
N GLU A 71 9.85 5.33 -21.10
CA GLU A 71 9.99 4.46 -19.87
C GLU A 71 9.93 2.90 -20.07
N VAL A 72 10.89 2.16 -19.55
CA VAL A 72 11.16 0.69 -19.66
C VAL A 72 10.14 -0.38 -19.11
N LEU A 73 9.73 -1.37 -19.95
CA LEU A 73 8.94 -2.61 -19.63
C LEU A 73 9.35 -3.83 -20.51
N ILE A 74 9.68 -4.99 -19.94
CA ILE A 74 10.30 -6.11 -20.70
C ILE A 74 9.30 -6.94 -21.55
N VAL A 75 9.65 -7.19 -22.82
CA VAL A 75 9.00 -8.16 -23.72
C VAL A 75 9.71 -9.53 -23.66
N VAL A 76 8.94 -10.61 -23.68
CA VAL A 76 9.39 -11.97 -23.32
C VAL A 76 8.76 -13.09 -24.16
N GLY A 77 8.04 -12.74 -25.22
CA GLY A 77 7.37 -13.73 -26.08
C GLY A 77 6.42 -13.10 -27.08
N LEU A 78 5.83 -13.93 -27.94
CA LEU A 78 4.96 -13.53 -29.04
C LEU A 78 3.87 -14.59 -29.27
N VAL A 79 2.61 -14.14 -29.30
CA VAL A 79 1.42 -14.97 -29.54
C VAL A 79 0.85 -14.65 -30.92
N GLY A 80 0.75 -15.67 -31.76
CA GLY A 80 0.02 -15.60 -33.02
C GLY A 80 -1.44 -15.97 -32.84
N TYR A 81 -2.36 -15.16 -33.39
CA TYR A 81 -3.79 -15.45 -33.46
C TYR A 81 -4.23 -15.67 -34.91
N ILE A 82 -4.85 -16.82 -35.16
CA ILE A 82 -5.54 -17.15 -36.40
C ILE A 82 -7.03 -16.82 -36.27
N GLU A 83 -7.61 -16.28 -37.33
CA GLU A 83 -9.06 -16.04 -37.42
C GLU A 83 -9.79 -17.32 -37.83
N THR A 84 -10.94 -17.57 -37.21
CA THR A 84 -11.78 -18.75 -37.48
C THR A 84 -13.25 -18.33 -37.47
N PRO A 85 -14.19 -19.15 -38.00
CA PRO A 85 -15.63 -18.87 -37.89
C PRO A 85 -16.18 -18.74 -36.46
N ARG A 86 -15.39 -19.12 -35.44
CA ARG A 86 -15.71 -18.94 -34.00
C ARG A 86 -14.93 -17.77 -33.36
N GLY A 87 -14.32 -16.91 -34.17
CA GLY A 87 -13.46 -15.80 -33.75
C GLY A 87 -11.96 -16.14 -33.69
N LEU A 88 -11.18 -15.24 -33.08
CA LEU A 88 -9.73 -15.37 -32.96
C LEU A 88 -9.32 -16.52 -32.01
N ARG A 89 -8.51 -17.46 -32.52
CA ARG A 89 -7.90 -18.55 -31.75
C ARG A 89 -6.38 -18.38 -31.71
N SER A 90 -5.75 -18.62 -30.56
CA SER A 90 -4.28 -18.67 -30.47
C SER A 90 -3.75 -19.87 -31.25
N LEU A 91 -2.76 -19.64 -32.12
CA LEU A 91 -2.14 -20.67 -32.96
C LEU A 91 -0.91 -21.29 -32.27
N THR A 92 0.05 -20.45 -31.90
CA THR A 92 1.32 -20.78 -31.22
C THR A 92 1.72 -19.63 -30.29
N THR A 93 2.64 -19.90 -29.35
CA THR A 93 3.20 -18.89 -28.44
C THR A 93 4.71 -19.12 -28.29
N VAL A 94 5.49 -18.28 -28.97
CA VAL A 94 6.95 -18.27 -28.84
C VAL A 94 7.32 -17.52 -27.56
N TRP A 95 8.34 -17.96 -26.83
CA TRP A 95 8.93 -17.22 -25.71
C TRP A 95 10.40 -16.89 -25.96
N ALA A 96 10.88 -15.86 -25.28
CA ALA A 96 12.30 -15.59 -25.13
C ALA A 96 13.03 -16.76 -24.42
N GLU A 97 14.34 -16.84 -24.59
CA GLU A 97 15.15 -17.91 -24.00
C GLU A 97 15.34 -17.68 -22.49
N HIS A 98 15.71 -16.47 -22.10
CA HIS A 98 16.05 -16.09 -20.74
C HIS A 98 14.89 -15.36 -20.05
N LEU A 99 14.01 -16.14 -19.41
CA LEU A 99 12.87 -15.59 -18.66
C LEU A 99 13.23 -15.23 -17.22
N SER A 100 13.01 -13.95 -16.86
CA SER A 100 13.31 -13.45 -15.51
C SER A 100 12.56 -14.19 -14.39
N ASP A 101 13.18 -14.28 -13.21
CA ASP A 101 12.59 -14.95 -12.06
C ASP A 101 11.28 -14.28 -11.58
N GLU A 102 11.07 -13.00 -11.90
CA GLU A 102 9.82 -12.28 -11.62
C GLU A 102 8.63 -12.78 -12.45
N ILE A 103 8.86 -13.16 -13.72
CA ILE A 103 7.85 -13.79 -14.56
C ILE A 103 7.76 -15.30 -14.30
N ARG A 104 8.86 -15.99 -13.97
CA ARG A 104 8.79 -17.42 -13.56
C ARG A 104 7.93 -17.60 -12.29
N ARG A 105 7.96 -16.63 -11.37
CA ARG A 105 7.01 -16.52 -10.24
C ARG A 105 5.54 -16.42 -10.65
N ARG A 106 5.19 -16.10 -11.91
CA ARG A 106 3.81 -16.07 -12.40
C ARG A 106 3.14 -17.44 -12.29
N PHE A 107 3.87 -18.50 -12.65
CA PHE A 107 3.38 -19.86 -12.85
C PHE A 107 3.26 -20.69 -11.56
N TYR A 108 3.78 -20.19 -10.44
CA TYR A 108 3.68 -20.84 -9.12
C TYR A 108 2.72 -20.11 -8.18
N LYS A 109 1.99 -20.86 -7.33
CA LYS A 109 1.28 -20.29 -6.16
C LYS A 109 2.30 -19.88 -5.08
N ASN A 110 3.07 -20.84 -4.57
CA ASN A 110 4.18 -20.60 -3.64
C ASN A 110 5.53 -20.83 -4.37
N TRP A 111 6.35 -19.79 -4.48
CA TRP A 111 7.66 -19.84 -5.15
C TRP A 111 8.73 -20.59 -4.35
N TYR A 112 8.68 -20.49 -3.01
CA TYR A 112 9.73 -20.97 -2.12
C TYR A 112 9.60 -22.47 -1.87
N LYS A 113 8.37 -23.00 -1.72
CA LYS A 113 8.10 -24.45 -1.66
C LYS A 113 8.15 -25.16 -3.03
N SER A 114 8.57 -24.49 -4.11
CA SER A 114 8.59 -25.06 -5.47
C SER A 114 10.01 -25.36 -5.97
N LYS A 115 10.18 -26.45 -6.74
CA LYS A 115 11.46 -26.82 -7.40
C LYS A 115 11.84 -25.92 -8.60
N LYS A 116 11.14 -24.80 -8.83
CA LYS A 116 11.41 -23.73 -9.83
C LYS A 116 11.66 -24.20 -11.29
N LYS A 117 11.22 -25.39 -11.69
CA LYS A 117 11.42 -25.98 -13.04
C LYS A 117 10.60 -25.34 -14.19
N ALA A 118 10.07 -24.13 -14.02
CA ALA A 118 9.35 -23.44 -15.08
C ALA A 118 10.32 -22.98 -16.18
N PHE A 119 9.96 -23.25 -17.44
CA PHE A 119 10.70 -22.96 -18.67
C PHE A 119 12.08 -23.62 -18.82
N THR A 120 12.53 -24.47 -17.89
CA THR A 120 13.85 -25.11 -17.96
C THR A 120 13.99 -26.13 -19.10
N LYS A 121 12.87 -26.64 -19.65
CA LYS A 121 12.87 -27.39 -20.91
C LYS A 121 12.81 -26.49 -22.15
N TYR A 122 12.14 -25.33 -22.05
CA TYR A 122 11.94 -24.44 -23.20
C TYR A 122 13.20 -23.66 -23.55
N ALA A 123 13.98 -23.19 -22.55
CA ALA A 123 15.28 -22.57 -22.78
C ALA A 123 16.23 -23.51 -23.56
N LYS A 124 16.21 -24.81 -23.24
CA LYS A 124 17.00 -25.81 -23.98
C LYS A 124 16.62 -25.91 -25.46
N GLN A 125 15.36 -25.66 -25.84
CA GLN A 125 14.89 -25.74 -27.23
C GLN A 125 15.43 -24.61 -28.13
N HIS A 126 16.02 -23.55 -27.55
CA HIS A 126 16.81 -22.55 -28.29
C HIS A 126 18.22 -23.07 -28.59
N SER A 127 18.87 -23.74 -27.62
CA SER A 127 20.19 -24.36 -27.81
C SER A 127 20.17 -25.66 -28.64
N GLU A 128 19.10 -26.45 -28.55
CA GLU A 128 18.93 -27.72 -29.24
C GLU A 128 18.55 -27.48 -30.72
N ASN A 129 19.28 -28.11 -31.65
CA ASN A 129 19.09 -27.98 -33.11
C ASN A 129 19.05 -26.51 -33.61
N SER A 130 19.94 -25.67 -33.08
CA SER A 130 20.08 -24.25 -33.45
C SER A 130 18.77 -23.44 -33.43
N GLY A 131 17.87 -23.77 -32.49
CA GLY A 131 16.60 -23.07 -32.32
C GLY A 131 15.58 -23.33 -33.44
N ALA A 132 15.80 -24.28 -34.34
CA ALA A 132 14.94 -24.52 -35.50
C ALA A 132 13.46 -24.76 -35.15
N SER A 133 13.17 -25.25 -33.95
CA SER A 133 11.80 -25.38 -33.44
C SER A 133 11.10 -24.02 -33.24
N ILE A 134 11.82 -23.02 -32.73
CA ILE A 134 11.36 -21.64 -32.56
C ILE A 134 11.21 -20.96 -33.92
N THR A 135 12.19 -21.09 -34.82
CA THR A 135 12.13 -20.53 -36.19
C THR A 135 10.87 -21.02 -36.92
N ARG A 136 10.59 -22.32 -36.84
CA ARG A 136 9.37 -22.93 -37.41
C ARG A 136 8.07 -22.41 -36.77
N GLU A 137 8.07 -22.09 -35.47
CA GLU A 137 6.91 -21.43 -34.84
C GLU A 137 6.75 -19.97 -35.29
N ILE A 138 7.84 -19.22 -35.47
CA ILE A 138 7.86 -17.84 -35.98
C ILE A 138 7.31 -17.80 -37.41
N GLU A 139 7.82 -18.64 -38.31
CA GLU A 139 7.31 -18.80 -39.69
C GLU A 139 5.83 -19.17 -39.72
N ARG A 140 5.41 -20.09 -38.85
CA ARG A 140 4.00 -20.49 -38.71
C ARG A 140 3.10 -19.32 -38.27
N ILE A 141 3.62 -18.38 -37.48
CA ILE A 141 2.89 -17.15 -37.14
C ILE A 141 2.82 -16.23 -38.37
N LYS A 142 3.94 -15.99 -39.07
CA LYS A 142 3.96 -15.17 -40.30
C LYS A 142 2.99 -15.68 -41.37
N LYS A 143 2.88 -17.02 -41.55
CA LYS A 143 2.06 -17.64 -42.59
C LYS A 143 0.56 -17.71 -42.28
N TYR A 144 0.16 -17.87 -41.02
CA TYR A 144 -1.23 -18.25 -40.66
C TYR A 144 -1.94 -17.32 -39.67
N CYS A 145 -1.27 -16.31 -39.10
CA CYS A 145 -1.90 -15.43 -38.10
C CYS A 145 -2.36 -14.11 -38.73
N THR A 146 -3.55 -13.63 -38.37
CA THR A 146 -4.04 -12.30 -38.76
C THR A 146 -3.69 -11.24 -37.71
N VAL A 147 -3.57 -11.64 -36.45
CA VAL A 147 -3.27 -10.73 -35.32
C VAL A 147 -2.07 -11.26 -34.54
N VAL A 148 -1.11 -10.36 -34.26
CA VAL A 148 0.10 -10.66 -33.49
C VAL A 148 0.11 -9.88 -32.18
N ARG A 149 0.53 -10.51 -31.08
CA ARG A 149 0.68 -9.86 -29.77
C ARG A 149 2.01 -10.21 -29.12
N VAL A 150 2.74 -9.22 -28.58
CA VAL A 150 3.86 -9.52 -27.67
C VAL A 150 3.34 -9.92 -26.28
N LEU A 151 4.04 -10.84 -25.64
CA LEU A 151 3.95 -11.10 -24.21
C LEU A 151 4.94 -10.19 -23.48
N ALA A 152 4.46 -9.41 -22.53
CA ALA A 152 5.25 -8.40 -21.84
C ALA A 152 4.95 -8.38 -20.33
N HIS A 153 5.94 -8.05 -19.51
CA HIS A 153 5.79 -8.05 -18.05
C HIS A 153 6.33 -6.81 -17.33
N THR A 154 5.62 -6.40 -16.27
CA THR A 154 6.09 -5.41 -15.29
C THR A 154 7.36 -5.88 -14.59
N GLN A 155 8.23 -4.96 -14.19
CA GLN A 155 9.40 -5.22 -13.33
C GLN A 155 9.13 -4.74 -11.87
N PRO A 156 8.33 -5.47 -11.05
CA PRO A 156 7.89 -4.94 -9.76
C PRO A 156 9.01 -4.68 -8.75
N ARG A 157 10.17 -5.37 -8.82
CA ARG A 157 11.32 -5.09 -7.94
C ARG A 157 11.85 -3.66 -8.05
N LYS A 158 11.65 -2.98 -9.19
CA LYS A 158 12.05 -1.57 -9.36
C LYS A 158 11.09 -0.59 -8.67
N THR A 159 9.96 -1.06 -8.16
CA THR A 159 8.93 -0.24 -7.50
C THR A 159 8.93 -0.45 -5.98
N PRO A 160 8.48 0.52 -5.15
CA PRO A 160 8.36 0.39 -3.69
C PRO A 160 7.19 -0.52 -3.24
N ILE A 161 6.89 -1.58 -3.99
CA ILE A 161 5.75 -2.49 -3.78
C ILE A 161 6.30 -3.86 -3.34
N LYS A 162 5.86 -4.36 -2.18
CA LYS A 162 6.29 -5.66 -1.60
C LYS A 162 6.08 -6.89 -2.53
N GLN A 163 5.38 -6.76 -3.66
CA GLN A 163 4.98 -7.84 -4.57
C GLN A 163 6.09 -8.26 -5.55
N LYS A 164 6.95 -9.21 -5.17
CA LYS A 164 8.04 -9.76 -6.02
C LYS A 164 7.60 -10.61 -7.23
N LYS A 165 6.35 -10.50 -7.71
CA LYS A 165 5.73 -11.37 -8.74
C LYS A 165 5.17 -10.51 -9.87
N ALA A 166 5.65 -10.71 -11.11
CA ALA A 166 5.28 -9.85 -12.23
C ALA A 166 3.82 -10.02 -12.69
N HIS A 167 3.28 -8.98 -13.32
CA HIS A 167 2.06 -9.05 -14.14
C HIS A 167 2.45 -9.26 -15.60
N LEU A 168 2.08 -10.42 -16.16
CA LEU A 168 2.26 -10.76 -17.58
C LEU A 168 1.00 -10.40 -18.38
N MET A 169 1.13 -9.61 -19.44
CA MET A 169 0.05 -9.30 -20.38
C MET A 169 0.42 -9.63 -21.83
N GLU A 170 -0.60 -9.78 -22.66
CA GLU A 170 -0.48 -9.60 -24.11
C GLU A 170 -0.64 -8.10 -24.44
N ILE A 171 0.20 -7.56 -25.32
CA ILE A 171 0.01 -6.26 -25.98
C ILE A 171 -0.11 -6.53 -27.49
N GLN A 172 -1.15 -6.02 -28.14
CA GLN A 172 -1.28 -6.19 -29.58
C GLN A 172 -0.32 -5.27 -30.34
N ILE A 173 0.28 -5.80 -31.40
CA ILE A 173 1.10 -5.06 -32.35
C ILE A 173 0.19 -4.62 -33.51
N ASN A 174 0.16 -3.33 -33.80
CA ASN A 174 -0.58 -2.76 -34.93
C ASN A 174 0.39 -2.06 -35.89
N GLY A 175 -0.02 -1.84 -37.15
CA GLY A 175 0.81 -1.25 -38.20
C GLY A 175 1.69 -2.27 -38.95
N GLY A 176 1.96 -2.01 -40.23
CA GLY A 176 2.69 -2.92 -41.13
C GLY A 176 1.95 -4.22 -41.50
N SER A 177 2.65 -5.09 -42.20
CA SER A 177 2.23 -6.46 -42.54
C SER A 177 2.31 -7.40 -41.33
N VAL A 178 1.88 -8.65 -41.49
CA VAL A 178 2.03 -9.68 -40.44
C VAL A 178 3.51 -10.03 -40.22
N ALA A 179 4.34 -10.03 -41.27
CA ALA A 179 5.76 -10.30 -41.15
C ALA A 179 6.44 -9.22 -40.29
N ASP A 180 6.23 -7.94 -40.63
CA ASP A 180 6.82 -6.80 -39.91
C ASP A 180 6.43 -6.80 -38.43
N LYS A 181 5.19 -7.16 -38.10
CA LYS A 181 4.71 -7.33 -36.71
C LYS A 181 5.46 -8.45 -35.98
N VAL A 182 5.70 -9.57 -36.65
CA VAL A 182 6.45 -10.69 -36.07
C VAL A 182 7.91 -10.31 -35.84
N ASP A 183 8.56 -9.71 -36.83
CA ASP A 183 9.98 -9.35 -36.75
C ASP A 183 10.24 -8.21 -35.76
N PHE A 184 9.37 -7.20 -35.71
CA PHE A 184 9.37 -6.20 -34.64
C PHE A 184 9.16 -6.82 -33.26
N GLY A 185 8.15 -7.70 -33.13
CA GLY A 185 7.82 -8.34 -31.85
C GLY A 185 8.92 -9.27 -31.34
N TYR A 186 9.60 -9.99 -32.24
CA TYR A 186 10.76 -10.84 -31.94
C TYR A 186 12.02 -10.00 -31.64
N GLY A 187 12.25 -8.94 -32.41
CA GLY A 187 13.35 -7.99 -32.20
C GLY A 187 13.30 -7.26 -30.84
N LEU A 188 12.16 -7.28 -30.15
CA LEU A 188 11.97 -6.77 -28.78
C LEU A 188 12.15 -7.84 -27.68
N PHE A 189 12.43 -9.11 -27.99
CA PHE A 189 12.62 -10.16 -26.97
C PHE A 189 13.77 -9.80 -26.02
N GLU A 190 13.52 -9.99 -24.72
CA GLU A 190 14.41 -9.70 -23.58
C GLU A 190 14.75 -8.21 -23.40
N LYS A 191 14.49 -7.39 -24.42
CA LYS A 191 14.72 -5.96 -24.41
C LYS A 191 13.62 -5.22 -23.66
N PRO A 192 13.94 -4.04 -23.09
CA PRO A 192 13.09 -3.49 -22.06
C PRO A 192 12.42 -2.21 -22.62
N VAL A 193 11.22 -2.39 -23.17
CA VAL A 193 10.48 -1.49 -24.08
C VAL A 193 9.99 -0.20 -23.43
N GLU A 194 10.18 0.95 -24.09
CA GLU A 194 9.92 2.23 -23.47
C GLU A 194 8.50 2.81 -23.73
N VAL A 195 7.89 3.44 -22.71
CA VAL A 195 6.52 3.98 -22.67
C VAL A 195 6.25 5.04 -23.72
N ASP A 196 7.28 5.74 -24.22
CA ASP A 196 7.17 6.69 -25.33
C ASP A 196 7.02 6.03 -26.70
N SER A 197 7.62 4.84 -26.88
CA SER A 197 7.40 4.01 -28.06
C SER A 197 5.95 3.50 -28.13
N ILE A 198 5.19 3.74 -27.05
CA ILE A 198 3.78 3.41 -26.88
C ILE A 198 2.90 4.67 -26.78
N PHE A 199 3.37 5.77 -26.19
CA PHE A 199 2.57 6.97 -25.85
C PHE A 199 3.31 8.29 -26.02
N GLU A 200 2.68 9.28 -26.65
CA GLU A 200 3.25 10.62 -26.77
C GLU A 200 2.73 11.58 -25.69
N GLN A 201 3.50 12.64 -25.36
CA GLN A 201 2.98 13.74 -24.57
C GLN A 201 1.81 14.40 -25.32
N ASN A 202 0.76 14.80 -24.60
CA ASN A 202 -0.52 15.26 -25.13
C ASN A 202 -1.42 14.20 -25.79
N GLU A 203 -0.98 12.94 -25.91
CA GLU A 203 -1.84 11.85 -26.41
C GLU A 203 -3.03 11.59 -25.46
N MET A 204 -4.13 11.12 -26.06
CA MET A 204 -5.32 10.67 -25.36
C MET A 204 -5.30 9.14 -25.22
N ILE A 205 -5.28 8.67 -23.98
CA ILE A 205 -5.12 7.28 -23.58
C ILE A 205 -6.31 6.78 -22.75
N ASP A 206 -6.50 5.46 -22.74
CA ASP A 206 -7.52 4.78 -21.95
C ASP A 206 -6.86 4.04 -20.78
N VAL A 207 -7.38 4.23 -19.56
CA VAL A 207 -6.85 3.63 -18.33
C VAL A 207 -7.75 2.49 -17.88
N ILE A 208 -7.24 1.27 -17.95
CA ILE A 208 -7.98 0.02 -17.70
C ILE A 208 -7.50 -0.60 -16.38
N ALA A 209 -8.38 -0.63 -15.37
CA ALA A 209 -8.02 -1.07 -14.02
C ALA A 209 -9.23 -1.61 -13.23
N VAL A 210 -8.97 -2.00 -11.97
CA VAL A 210 -10.01 -2.40 -11.01
C VAL A 210 -10.20 -1.29 -9.97
N THR A 211 -11.45 -0.87 -9.73
CA THR A 211 -11.79 0.22 -8.79
C THR A 211 -11.46 -0.11 -7.32
N LYS A 212 -11.39 0.90 -6.44
CA LYS A 212 -11.30 0.68 -4.97
C LYS A 212 -12.44 -0.26 -4.54
N GLY A 213 -12.17 -1.17 -3.61
CA GLY A 213 -13.19 -2.03 -3.02
C GLY A 213 -13.90 -1.31 -1.88
N HIS A 214 -15.23 -1.46 -1.79
CA HIS A 214 -16.06 -0.88 -0.74
C HIS A 214 -16.89 -1.97 -0.02
N GLY A 215 -16.46 -3.23 -0.09
CA GLY A 215 -17.16 -4.35 0.54
C GLY A 215 -18.60 -4.55 0.04
N PHE A 216 -19.46 -4.98 0.96
CA PHE A 216 -20.91 -5.07 0.77
C PHE A 216 -21.55 -3.71 1.12
N GLU A 217 -22.39 -3.18 0.24
CA GLU A 217 -22.99 -1.84 0.40
C GLU A 217 -24.51 -1.86 0.35
N GLY A 218 -25.11 -0.96 1.14
CA GLY A 218 -26.54 -0.69 1.12
C GLY A 218 -26.99 -0.01 -0.18
N VAL A 219 -28.28 -0.07 -0.49
CA VAL A 219 -28.85 0.47 -1.75
C VAL A 219 -28.53 1.96 -1.97
N THR A 220 -28.56 2.78 -0.92
CA THR A 220 -28.26 4.22 -1.00
C THR A 220 -26.84 4.49 -1.49
N ALA A 221 -25.81 3.89 -0.86
CA ALA A 221 -24.42 4.11 -1.25
C ALA A 221 -24.04 3.35 -2.54
N ARG A 222 -24.64 2.17 -2.77
CA ARG A 222 -24.39 1.38 -3.98
C ARG A 222 -25.00 2.03 -5.24
N TRP A 223 -26.23 2.53 -5.17
CA TRP A 223 -27.01 2.96 -6.35
C TRP A 223 -27.38 4.45 -6.38
N GLY A 224 -27.10 5.22 -5.33
CA GLY A 224 -27.49 6.63 -5.24
C GLY A 224 -29.00 6.82 -5.05
N THR A 225 -29.72 5.82 -4.52
CA THR A 225 -31.17 5.90 -4.29
C THR A 225 -31.49 6.87 -3.15
N LYS A 226 -32.46 7.78 -3.35
CA LYS A 226 -32.93 8.72 -2.32
C LYS A 226 -33.29 7.97 -1.03
N LYS A 227 -32.89 8.51 0.12
CA LYS A 227 -33.24 7.99 1.46
C LYS A 227 -34.74 8.19 1.70
N LEU A 228 -35.37 7.28 2.44
CA LEU A 228 -36.76 7.42 2.88
C LEU A 228 -36.88 8.46 4.02
N PRO A 229 -38.10 8.98 4.34
CA PRO A 229 -38.31 9.92 5.44
C PRO A 229 -37.82 9.39 6.80
N ARG A 230 -37.39 10.31 7.70
CA ARG A 230 -36.83 9.96 9.01
C ARG A 230 -37.75 9.08 9.86
N LYS A 231 -39.07 9.27 9.77
CA LYS A 231 -40.11 8.50 10.49
C LYS A 231 -40.37 7.09 9.93
N THR A 232 -39.60 6.60 8.95
CA THR A 232 -39.83 5.29 8.33
C THR A 232 -39.42 4.12 9.25
N HIS A 233 -40.40 3.32 9.68
CA HIS A 233 -40.15 2.12 10.48
C HIS A 233 -39.29 1.08 9.74
N LYS A 234 -38.49 0.30 10.51
CA LYS A 234 -37.48 -0.65 10.01
C LYS A 234 -36.47 0.00 9.05
N GLY A 235 -36.00 1.20 9.38
CA GLY A 235 -34.88 1.90 8.74
C GLY A 235 -35.17 2.63 7.41
N LEU A 236 -34.43 3.72 7.16
CA LEU A 236 -34.63 4.65 6.03
C LEU A 236 -33.68 4.46 4.82
N ARG A 237 -32.62 3.65 4.95
CA ARG A 237 -31.58 3.44 3.91
C ARG A 237 -31.93 2.27 2.97
N LYS A 238 -33.21 2.15 2.59
CA LYS A 238 -33.79 1.06 1.78
C LYS A 238 -34.59 1.59 0.59
N VAL A 239 -34.80 0.76 -0.43
CA VAL A 239 -35.81 1.01 -1.48
C VAL A 239 -37.15 0.52 -0.95
N ALA A 240 -38.19 1.36 -1.02
CA ALA A 240 -39.52 1.03 -0.47
C ALA A 240 -40.27 0.00 -1.33
N CYS A 241 -40.37 0.24 -2.64
CA CYS A 241 -41.04 -0.65 -3.59
C CYS A 241 -39.99 -1.39 -4.44
N ILE A 242 -39.97 -2.72 -4.35
CA ILE A 242 -39.03 -3.57 -5.09
C ILE A 242 -39.59 -4.13 -6.40
N GLY A 243 -40.85 -3.82 -6.74
CA GLY A 243 -41.55 -4.30 -7.93
C GLY A 243 -43.06 -4.06 -7.81
N ALA A 244 -43.78 -4.20 -8.93
CA ALA A 244 -45.23 -4.39 -8.89
C ALA A 244 -45.56 -5.86 -8.53
N TRP A 245 -46.82 -6.16 -8.23
CA TRP A 245 -47.31 -7.52 -8.02
C TRP A 245 -47.05 -8.42 -9.25
N HIS A 246 -47.39 -7.91 -10.44
CA HIS A 246 -47.10 -8.56 -11.72
C HIS A 246 -45.96 -7.81 -12.44
N PRO A 247 -44.93 -8.50 -12.96
CA PRO A 247 -44.69 -9.95 -12.86
C PRO A 247 -44.27 -10.38 -11.44
N SER A 248 -44.53 -11.64 -11.09
CA SER A 248 -44.34 -12.25 -9.76
C SER A 248 -42.88 -12.50 -9.34
N HIS A 249 -41.93 -11.71 -9.85
CA HIS A 249 -40.51 -11.79 -9.50
C HIS A 249 -39.85 -10.41 -9.45
N VAL A 250 -38.84 -10.25 -8.60
CA VAL A 250 -38.08 -8.99 -8.54
C VAL A 250 -37.17 -8.89 -9.77
N GLN A 251 -37.42 -7.90 -10.63
CA GLN A 251 -36.61 -7.68 -11.83
C GLN A 251 -35.13 -7.42 -11.47
N TRP A 252 -34.22 -7.94 -12.29
CA TRP A 252 -32.78 -7.71 -12.21
C TRP A 252 -32.37 -6.22 -12.34
N THR A 253 -33.30 -5.40 -12.84
CA THR A 253 -33.19 -3.94 -12.98
C THR A 253 -33.36 -3.19 -11.64
N VAL A 254 -33.82 -3.84 -10.57
CA VAL A 254 -34.13 -3.20 -9.28
C VAL A 254 -32.86 -2.97 -8.45
N ALA A 255 -32.75 -1.79 -7.83
CA ALA A 255 -31.62 -1.44 -6.98
C ALA A 255 -31.61 -2.26 -5.68
N ARG A 256 -30.72 -3.26 -5.60
CA ARG A 256 -30.50 -4.11 -4.41
C ARG A 256 -29.11 -3.89 -3.79
N ALA A 257 -28.98 -4.18 -2.50
CA ALA A 257 -27.71 -4.16 -1.75
C ALA A 257 -26.71 -5.22 -2.29
N GLY A 258 -25.45 -5.16 -1.85
CA GLY A 258 -24.40 -6.11 -2.24
C GLY A 258 -23.08 -5.43 -2.63
N GLN A 259 -22.17 -6.18 -3.25
CA GLN A 259 -20.82 -5.70 -3.60
C GLN A 259 -20.83 -4.33 -4.29
N ASN A 260 -20.01 -3.41 -3.78
CA ASN A 260 -19.65 -2.16 -4.45
C ASN A 260 -18.14 -2.03 -4.60
N GLY A 261 -17.71 -1.42 -5.69
CA GLY A 261 -16.29 -1.34 -6.00
C GLY A 261 -15.64 -2.70 -6.29
N TYR A 262 -14.31 -2.70 -6.42
CA TYR A 262 -13.53 -3.81 -6.96
C TYR A 262 -14.07 -4.32 -8.32
N HIS A 263 -14.59 -3.40 -9.14
CA HIS A 263 -15.12 -3.68 -10.46
C HIS A 263 -14.05 -3.37 -11.52
N HIS A 264 -13.98 -4.16 -12.60
CA HIS A 264 -13.18 -3.81 -13.79
C HIS A 264 -13.82 -2.61 -14.51
N ARG A 265 -13.00 -1.63 -14.86
CA ARG A 265 -13.39 -0.44 -15.62
C ARG A 265 -12.32 -0.08 -16.64
N THR A 266 -12.77 0.39 -17.79
CA THR A 266 -12.00 1.20 -18.73
C THR A 266 -12.48 2.63 -18.53
N SER A 267 -11.59 3.51 -18.09
CA SER A 267 -11.82 4.95 -18.06
C SER A 267 -11.16 5.54 -19.30
N VAL A 268 -11.94 6.19 -20.15
CA VAL A 268 -11.51 6.59 -21.50
C VAL A 268 -11.06 8.05 -21.56
N ASN A 269 -10.34 8.41 -22.61
CA ASN A 269 -10.06 9.80 -22.97
C ASN A 269 -9.28 10.58 -21.89
N HIS A 270 -8.35 9.92 -21.19
CA HIS A 270 -7.42 10.62 -20.30
C HIS A 270 -6.26 11.19 -21.10
N LYS A 271 -5.86 12.43 -20.82
CA LYS A 271 -4.75 13.09 -21.52
C LYS A 271 -3.41 12.86 -20.80
N VAL A 272 -2.36 12.53 -21.54
CA VAL A 272 -0.98 12.55 -21.04
C VAL A 272 -0.51 14.00 -20.94
N TYR A 273 -0.15 14.45 -19.75
CA TYR A 273 0.35 15.80 -19.49
C TYR A 273 1.88 15.91 -19.62
N ARG A 274 2.59 14.93 -19.06
CA ARG A 274 4.06 14.82 -19.11
C ARG A 274 4.44 13.34 -19.03
N ILE A 275 5.52 12.96 -19.71
CA ILE A 275 6.26 11.72 -19.49
C ILE A 275 7.63 12.19 -18.95
N GLY A 276 8.01 11.79 -17.73
CA GLY A 276 9.21 12.28 -17.05
C GLY A 276 10.09 11.13 -16.56
N LYS A 277 11.42 11.30 -16.57
CA LYS A 277 12.41 10.20 -16.50
C LYS A 277 12.82 9.81 -15.08
N ALA A 278 13.20 8.54 -14.89
CA ALA A 278 14.03 8.10 -13.77
C ALA A 278 15.32 8.93 -13.72
N GLY A 279 15.80 9.24 -12.52
CA GLY A 279 17.05 9.96 -12.30
C GLY A 279 17.10 11.38 -12.88
N SER A 280 15.95 11.99 -13.23
CA SER A 280 15.91 13.39 -13.67
C SER A 280 15.51 14.32 -12.53
N ASP A 281 16.49 15.08 -12.02
CA ASP A 281 16.35 16.05 -10.92
C ASP A 281 15.28 17.13 -11.17
N ASN A 282 15.00 17.40 -12.45
CA ASN A 282 14.04 18.38 -12.94
C ASN A 282 12.72 17.75 -13.44
N SER A 283 12.44 16.48 -13.12
CA SER A 283 11.26 15.75 -13.60
C SER A 283 9.92 16.46 -13.36
N ALA A 284 9.81 17.28 -12.31
CA ALA A 284 8.63 18.09 -12.00
C ALA A 284 8.87 19.62 -12.06
N SER A 285 10.07 20.08 -12.45
CA SER A 285 10.29 21.49 -12.76
C SER A 285 9.62 21.89 -14.08
N THR A 286 9.29 23.16 -14.18
CA THR A 286 8.75 23.85 -15.36
C THR A 286 9.68 24.99 -15.76
N GLU A 287 9.36 25.71 -16.85
CA GLU A 287 10.14 26.88 -17.28
C GLU A 287 10.11 28.04 -16.26
N ILE A 288 9.14 28.04 -15.34
CA ILE A 288 8.98 29.06 -14.28
C ILE A 288 9.65 28.62 -12.96
N ASP A 289 9.85 27.31 -12.75
CA ASP A 289 10.48 26.80 -11.52
C ASP A 289 11.99 27.08 -11.52
N VAL A 290 12.42 28.12 -10.79
CA VAL A 290 13.84 28.45 -10.57
C VAL A 290 14.61 27.29 -9.92
N THR A 291 13.94 26.44 -9.13
CA THR A 291 14.53 25.29 -8.45
C THR A 291 14.25 23.96 -9.18
N LYS A 292 15.27 23.10 -9.21
CA LYS A 292 15.12 21.70 -9.65
C LYS A 292 14.29 20.92 -8.64
N LYS A 293 13.18 20.32 -9.09
CA LYS A 293 12.30 19.47 -8.27
C LYS A 293 11.90 18.20 -9.01
N THR A 294 11.86 17.09 -8.29
CA THR A 294 11.44 15.78 -8.82
C THR A 294 9.94 15.55 -8.57
N ILE A 295 9.33 14.60 -9.27
CA ILE A 295 7.90 14.30 -9.12
C ILE A 295 7.52 13.68 -7.76
N THR A 296 8.50 13.31 -6.94
CA THR A 296 8.27 12.75 -5.60
C THR A 296 8.01 13.89 -4.62
N PRO A 297 6.81 14.01 -4.03
CA PRO A 297 6.51 15.06 -3.05
C PRO A 297 7.32 14.91 -1.78
N LEU A 298 7.40 15.96 -0.97
CA LEU A 298 8.03 15.89 0.36
C LEU A 298 7.44 14.75 1.22
N GLY A 299 8.30 13.86 1.71
CA GLY A 299 7.91 12.64 2.44
C GLY A 299 7.45 11.46 1.56
N GLY A 300 7.48 11.61 0.23
CA GLY A 300 7.05 10.62 -0.74
C GLY A 300 5.53 10.52 -0.88
N PHE A 301 5.06 9.84 -1.93
CA PHE A 301 3.61 9.68 -2.12
C PHE A 301 3.03 8.80 -1.02
N VAL A 302 2.17 9.38 -0.17
CA VAL A 302 1.52 8.72 0.98
C VAL A 302 0.98 7.33 0.62
N ARG A 303 1.44 6.31 1.37
CA ARG A 303 1.17 4.86 1.18
C ARG A 303 1.69 4.24 -0.13
N TYR A 304 2.39 4.97 -0.99
CA TYR A 304 3.16 4.43 -2.13
C TYR A 304 4.67 4.38 -1.83
N GLY A 305 5.30 5.52 -1.59
CA GLY A 305 6.75 5.71 -1.54
C GLY A 305 7.22 6.70 -2.61
N GLU A 306 8.49 6.62 -2.98
CA GLU A 306 9.13 7.48 -3.99
C GLU A 306 8.85 7.02 -5.43
N ILE A 307 9.03 7.92 -6.40
CA ILE A 307 9.06 7.62 -7.84
C ILE A 307 10.49 7.78 -8.33
N ASN A 308 11.25 6.68 -8.27
CA ASN A 308 12.65 6.61 -8.72
C ASN A 308 12.76 5.94 -10.11
N ASN A 309 11.61 5.63 -10.71
CA ASN A 309 11.45 5.21 -12.09
C ASN A 309 10.95 6.42 -12.92
N ASP A 310 10.76 6.26 -14.22
CA ASP A 310 10.07 7.27 -15.02
C ASP A 310 8.56 7.24 -14.64
N PHE A 311 7.74 8.09 -15.28
CA PHE A 311 6.30 8.15 -15.01
C PHE A 311 5.50 8.78 -16.14
N VAL A 312 4.19 8.47 -16.17
CA VAL A 312 3.19 9.16 -16.99
C VAL A 312 2.29 10.00 -16.08
N MET A 313 2.34 11.32 -16.21
CA MET A 313 1.36 12.22 -15.59
C MET A 313 0.08 12.24 -16.44
N VAL A 314 -1.06 11.93 -15.82
CA VAL A 314 -2.34 11.70 -16.52
C VAL A 314 -3.43 12.63 -15.98
N LYS A 315 -4.23 13.21 -16.89
CA LYS A 315 -5.33 14.13 -16.55
C LYS A 315 -6.38 13.49 -15.65
N GLY A 316 -6.55 14.07 -14.46
CA GLY A 316 -7.65 13.77 -13.53
C GLY A 316 -7.52 12.43 -12.82
N SER A 317 -8.59 12.00 -12.15
CA SER A 317 -8.57 10.79 -11.34
C SER A 317 -8.69 9.51 -12.19
N ILE A 318 -7.66 8.66 -12.13
CA ILE A 318 -7.68 7.33 -12.76
C ILE A 318 -8.24 6.25 -11.81
N PRO A 319 -8.87 5.16 -12.31
CA PRO A 319 -9.55 4.19 -11.44
C PRO A 319 -8.62 3.45 -10.47
N GLY A 320 -9.09 3.23 -9.24
CA GLY A 320 -8.40 2.38 -8.25
C GLY A 320 -7.50 3.12 -7.25
N THR A 321 -6.90 2.33 -6.35
CA THR A 321 -6.07 2.80 -5.24
C THR A 321 -4.62 3.06 -5.66
N LYS A 322 -3.86 3.78 -4.81
CA LYS A 322 -2.38 3.77 -4.86
C LYS A 322 -1.84 2.32 -4.83
N LYS A 323 -0.61 2.09 -5.31
CA LYS A 323 0.08 0.79 -5.51
C LYS A 323 -0.59 -0.20 -6.49
N ARG A 324 -1.67 0.17 -7.16
CA ARG A 324 -2.44 -0.75 -8.04
C ARG A 324 -1.92 -0.75 -9.47
N VAL A 325 -1.80 -1.94 -10.07
CA VAL A 325 -1.44 -2.09 -11.49
C VAL A 325 -2.55 -1.56 -12.41
N MET A 326 -2.20 -0.58 -13.23
CA MET A 326 -2.98 -0.04 -14.32
C MET A 326 -2.56 -0.71 -15.62
N THR A 327 -3.47 -0.84 -16.59
CA THR A 327 -3.11 -1.05 -17.99
C THR A 327 -3.50 0.19 -18.77
N LEU A 328 -2.52 0.91 -19.29
CA LEU A 328 -2.75 2.04 -20.19
C LEU A 328 -2.85 1.48 -21.62
N ARG A 329 -3.77 2.01 -22.43
CA ARG A 329 -3.96 1.62 -23.84
C ARG A 329 -4.08 2.88 -24.68
N LYS A 330 -3.62 2.88 -25.93
CA LYS A 330 -3.98 3.93 -26.90
C LYS A 330 -5.51 3.99 -27.03
N SER A 331 -6.06 5.16 -27.37
CA SER A 331 -7.51 5.31 -27.53
C SER A 331 -8.05 4.36 -28.61
N MET A 332 -9.29 3.90 -28.43
CA MET A 332 -10.05 3.20 -29.47
C MET A 332 -10.51 4.12 -30.61
N PHE A 333 -10.50 5.44 -30.39
CA PHE A 333 -11.13 6.43 -31.25
C PHE A 333 -10.14 7.52 -31.65
N THR A 334 -10.18 7.95 -32.92
CA THR A 334 -9.49 9.16 -33.38
C THR A 334 -10.19 10.39 -32.78
N HIS A 335 -9.46 11.18 -31.99
CA HIS A 335 -10.04 12.35 -31.33
C HIS A 335 -9.83 13.62 -32.15
N THR A 336 -10.92 14.20 -32.64
CA THR A 336 -10.93 15.45 -33.44
C THR A 336 -11.24 16.70 -32.63
N SER A 337 -11.64 16.58 -31.36
CA SER A 337 -12.07 17.74 -30.56
C SER A 337 -10.89 18.62 -30.13
N ARG A 338 -11.08 19.95 -30.15
CA ARG A 338 -10.03 20.92 -29.78
C ARG A 338 -9.41 20.64 -28.40
N LYS A 339 -10.20 20.17 -27.42
CA LYS A 339 -9.77 19.75 -26.07
C LYS A 339 -8.87 18.50 -26.06
N ALA A 340 -9.05 17.60 -27.03
CA ALA A 340 -8.23 16.41 -27.18
C ALA A 340 -6.93 16.67 -27.96
N LEU A 341 -6.95 17.62 -28.91
CA LEU A 341 -5.79 18.01 -29.72
C LEU A 341 -4.93 19.14 -29.11
N GLU A 342 -5.46 19.86 -28.13
CA GLU A 342 -4.80 20.88 -27.30
C GLU A 342 -3.36 20.53 -26.88
N LYS A 343 -2.40 21.43 -27.05
CA LYS A 343 -1.10 21.30 -26.37
C LYS A 343 -1.28 21.63 -24.89
N ILE A 344 -0.52 20.94 -24.04
CA ILE A 344 -0.45 21.23 -22.61
C ILE A 344 1.01 21.46 -22.28
N ASP A 345 1.34 22.74 -22.19
CA ASP A 345 2.45 23.20 -21.38
C ASP A 345 2.05 23.21 -19.89
N LEU A 346 3.02 23.04 -19.00
CA LEU A 346 2.84 23.00 -17.55
C LEU A 346 3.66 24.14 -16.95
N LYS A 347 2.98 25.06 -16.26
CA LYS A 347 3.60 26.25 -15.65
C LYS A 347 3.99 26.04 -14.19
N TRP A 348 3.40 25.05 -13.52
CA TRP A 348 3.86 24.57 -12.21
C TRP A 348 3.33 23.15 -11.94
N ILE A 349 4.10 22.36 -11.19
CA ILE A 349 3.69 21.05 -10.65
C ILE A 349 3.90 21.09 -9.15
N ASP A 350 2.92 20.61 -8.38
CA ASP A 350 3.00 20.57 -6.91
C ASP A 350 3.84 19.38 -6.42
N THR A 351 4.84 19.68 -5.59
CA THR A 351 5.72 18.71 -4.91
C THR A 351 5.65 18.83 -3.39
N SER A 352 4.64 19.54 -2.86
CA SER A 352 4.42 19.66 -1.42
C SER A 352 4.03 18.34 -0.73
N SER A 353 4.08 18.31 0.60
CA SER A 353 3.72 17.12 1.39
C SER A 353 2.23 16.77 1.23
N GLU A 354 1.98 15.68 0.50
CA GLU A 354 0.69 14.95 0.45
C GLU A 354 0.30 14.32 1.81
N PHE A 355 1.15 14.40 2.84
CA PHE A 355 0.85 14.03 4.21
C PHE A 355 0.60 15.30 5.04
N GLY A 356 -0.65 15.54 5.42
CA GLY A 356 -1.08 16.79 6.07
C GLY A 356 -1.25 17.93 5.06
N HIS A 357 -0.82 19.14 5.46
CA HIS A 357 -0.80 20.33 4.60
C HIS A 357 0.65 20.75 4.35
N GLY A 358 1.16 20.51 3.14
CA GLY A 358 2.51 20.88 2.75
C GLY A 358 2.64 22.36 2.38
N ALA A 359 3.33 23.15 3.21
CA ALA A 359 3.62 24.55 2.93
C ALA A 359 4.85 24.80 2.02
N PHE A 360 5.69 23.78 1.83
CA PHE A 360 6.96 23.87 1.09
C PHE A 360 6.98 22.91 -0.10
N GLN A 361 7.63 23.30 -1.20
CA GLN A 361 7.80 22.46 -2.40
C GLN A 361 9.07 21.60 -2.35
N THR A 362 10.16 22.09 -1.74
CA THR A 362 11.47 21.40 -1.70
C THR A 362 12.07 21.30 -0.29
N PRO A 363 13.00 20.35 -0.03
CA PRO A 363 13.69 20.26 1.27
C PRO A 363 14.61 21.46 1.54
N ALA A 364 15.18 22.04 0.48
CA ALA A 364 16.08 23.20 0.56
C ALA A 364 15.32 24.47 1.00
N GLU A 365 14.20 24.77 0.35
CA GLU A 365 13.24 25.82 0.73
C GLU A 365 12.76 25.65 2.17
N LYS A 366 12.36 24.44 2.58
CA LYS A 366 11.99 24.16 3.97
C LYS A 366 13.13 24.46 4.94
N LYS A 367 14.37 24.08 4.62
CA LYS A 367 15.55 24.38 5.46
C LYS A 367 15.86 25.88 5.49
N GLN A 368 15.73 26.58 4.37
CA GLN A 368 15.93 28.03 4.27
C GLN A 368 14.89 28.79 5.10
N TYR A 369 13.62 28.37 5.09
CA TYR A 369 12.56 28.98 5.89
C TYR A 369 12.65 28.66 7.38
N GLN A 370 12.96 27.40 7.74
CA GLN A 370 13.01 26.96 9.15
C GLN A 370 14.34 27.27 9.85
N GLY A 371 15.38 27.67 9.11
CA GLY A 371 16.70 27.97 9.65
C GLY A 371 17.38 26.75 10.27
N THR A 372 18.27 27.00 11.23
CA THR A 372 19.02 25.97 11.97
C THR A 372 18.17 25.40 13.10
N LEU A 373 17.77 24.13 13.03
CA LEU A 373 16.97 23.48 14.07
C LEU A 373 17.87 22.73 15.07
N LYS A 374 17.35 22.47 16.29
CA LYS A 374 18.09 21.75 17.37
C LYS A 374 18.73 20.44 16.90
N LYS A 375 18.07 19.71 16.02
CA LYS A 375 18.56 18.46 15.39
C LYS A 375 19.79 18.67 14.48
N ASP A 376 19.91 19.83 13.83
CA ASP A 376 20.98 20.12 12.88
C ASP A 376 22.25 20.50 13.63
N LEU A 377 22.13 21.18 14.78
CA LEU A 377 23.23 21.42 15.72
C LEU A 377 23.81 20.11 16.26
N ALA A 378 22.96 19.15 16.64
CA ALA A 378 23.40 17.84 17.13
C ALA A 378 24.23 17.06 16.09
N ALA A 379 23.90 17.18 14.80
CA ALA A 379 24.62 16.51 13.72
C ALA A 379 26.05 17.05 13.50
N HIS A 380 26.34 18.30 13.90
CA HIS A 380 27.68 18.87 13.81
C HIS A 380 28.59 18.48 15.00
N GLY A 381 28.02 18.07 16.13
CA GLY A 381 28.77 17.77 17.36
C GLY A 381 29.63 16.50 17.33
N THR A 382 29.37 15.57 16.40
CA THR A 382 30.07 14.28 16.28
C THR A 382 31.19 14.24 15.23
N SER A 383 31.57 15.40 14.68
CA SER A 383 32.51 15.51 13.54
C SER A 383 33.96 15.89 13.93
N THR A 384 34.43 15.52 15.13
CA THR A 384 35.85 15.69 15.52
C THR A 384 36.65 14.40 15.32
N SER A 385 37.79 14.51 14.64
CA SER A 385 38.58 13.37 14.18
C SER A 385 39.40 12.70 15.29
N ARG A 386 39.32 11.37 15.38
CA ARG A 386 40.33 10.57 16.09
C ARG A 386 41.58 10.45 15.23
N LEU A 387 42.44 11.46 15.28
CA LEU A 387 43.85 11.31 14.89
C LEU A 387 44.64 10.70 16.06
N LEU A 388 45.37 9.62 15.77
CA LEU A 388 46.28 8.97 16.70
C LEU A 388 47.60 9.75 16.74
N GLN A 389 47.90 10.43 17.84
CA GLN A 389 49.28 10.77 18.23
C GLN A 389 49.44 10.97 19.74
N SER A 390 50.68 11.17 20.17
CA SER A 390 51.18 10.71 21.47
C SER A 390 51.06 11.68 22.65
N ARG A 391 51.18 11.10 23.86
CA ARG A 391 51.32 11.76 25.17
C ARG A 391 52.12 13.07 25.14
N GLN A 392 51.63 14.08 25.85
CA GLN A 392 52.32 14.65 27.01
C GLN A 392 51.32 15.35 27.94
N ALA A 393 51.68 15.53 29.21
CA ALA A 393 50.86 16.22 30.20
C ALA A 393 51.62 17.45 30.73
N THR A 394 51.00 18.62 30.64
CA THR A 394 51.49 19.88 31.19
C THR A 394 50.34 20.65 31.83
N THR A 395 50.65 21.54 32.78
CA THR A 395 49.71 22.07 33.75
C THR A 395 49.47 23.58 33.61
N SER A 396 48.29 24.03 34.03
CA SER A 396 47.90 25.43 34.23
C SER A 396 47.75 26.27 32.94
N LYS A 397 47.02 27.40 32.92
CA LYS A 397 46.36 28.18 33.99
C LYS A 397 44.90 28.50 33.62
N PHE A 398 44.04 28.64 34.62
CA PHE A 398 42.76 29.35 34.45
C PHE A 398 43.01 30.86 34.46
N SER A 399 42.32 31.60 33.60
CA SER A 399 42.03 33.02 33.80
C SER A 399 40.55 33.28 33.48
N THR A 400 39.95 34.18 34.25
CA THR A 400 38.50 34.37 34.31
C THR A 400 37.97 35.29 33.22
N PHE A 401 36.83 34.95 32.63
CA PHE A 401 35.78 35.92 32.34
C PHE A 401 34.48 35.47 33.00
N ALA A 402 33.73 36.43 33.56
CA ALA A 402 32.57 36.16 34.38
C ALA A 402 31.33 35.79 33.54
N ASN A 403 30.47 34.97 34.10
CA ASN A 403 29.09 34.80 33.64
C ASN A 403 28.17 34.54 34.85
N LEU A 404 26.88 34.83 34.67
CA LEU A 404 25.90 34.89 35.77
C LEU A 404 25.72 33.52 36.45
N LYS A 405 25.72 33.52 37.78
CA LYS A 405 25.18 32.41 38.56
C LYS A 405 23.67 32.60 38.74
N MET A 406 22.87 31.73 38.11
CA MET A 406 21.64 31.27 38.77
C MET A 406 22.07 30.49 40.03
N SER A 407 21.25 30.50 41.08
CA SER A 407 21.44 29.54 42.18
C SER A 407 20.94 28.17 41.76
N ASP A 408 21.43 27.11 42.41
CA ASP A 408 20.94 25.75 42.16
C ASP A 408 19.45 25.60 42.52
N ALA A 409 18.92 26.47 43.39
CA ALA A 409 17.50 26.58 43.69
C ALA A 409 16.69 27.19 42.53
N ASP A 410 17.22 28.21 41.85
CA ASP A 410 16.59 28.76 40.63
C ASP A 410 16.60 27.72 39.49
N TYR A 411 17.66 26.91 39.41
CA TYR A 411 17.76 25.82 38.44
C TYR A 411 16.76 24.69 38.73
N ALA A 412 16.62 24.29 40.00
CA ALA A 412 15.59 23.33 40.42
C ALA A 412 14.17 23.86 40.14
N ALA A 413 13.88 25.10 40.53
CA ALA A 413 12.57 25.73 40.27
C ALA A 413 12.27 25.88 38.77
N PHE A 414 13.28 26.09 37.93
CA PHE A 414 13.13 26.08 36.47
C PHE A 414 12.82 24.68 35.92
N LEU A 415 13.46 23.63 36.45
CA LEU A 415 13.19 22.24 36.06
C LEU A 415 11.79 21.81 36.48
N ASP A 416 11.37 22.08 37.71
CA ASP A 416 10.01 21.76 38.18
C ASP A 416 8.95 22.50 37.35
N LYS A 417 9.16 23.79 37.08
CA LYS A 417 8.26 24.58 36.23
C LYS A 417 8.23 24.16 34.76
N ALA A 418 9.29 23.51 34.27
CA ALA A 418 9.32 22.89 32.94
C ALA A 418 8.64 21.51 32.90
N ASN A 419 8.41 20.88 34.07
CA ASN A 419 7.77 19.57 34.23
C ASN A 419 6.28 19.66 34.65
N GLN A 420 5.74 20.84 34.96
CA GLN A 420 4.30 21.02 35.24
C GLN A 420 3.45 20.76 33.99
N ASP A 421 2.33 20.04 34.17
CA ASP A 421 1.42 19.67 33.08
C ASP A 421 0.64 20.92 32.59
N PRO A 422 0.67 21.25 31.29
CA PRO A 422 -0.08 22.39 30.72
C PRO A 422 -1.61 22.35 30.92
N ASN A 423 -2.19 21.27 31.43
CA ASN A 423 -3.60 21.17 31.80
C ASN A 423 -3.96 21.65 33.22
N GLU A 424 -3.01 22.00 34.09
CA GLU A 424 -3.28 22.53 35.45
C GLU A 424 -3.95 23.93 35.41
N GLY A 425 -5.24 23.96 35.05
CA GLY A 425 -6.06 25.16 34.91
C GLY A 425 -7.36 24.96 34.12
N TYR A 426 -7.48 23.90 33.32
CA TYR A 426 -8.73 23.59 32.62
C TYR A 426 -9.70 22.83 33.53
N ALA A 427 -10.87 23.40 33.77
CA ALA A 427 -11.90 22.79 34.62
C ALA A 427 -12.28 21.38 34.12
N ALA A 428 -12.14 20.40 35.01
CA ALA A 428 -12.31 18.98 34.67
C ALA A 428 -13.72 18.67 34.18
N THR A 429 -13.89 18.59 32.87
CA THR A 429 -15.13 18.10 32.25
C THR A 429 -15.18 16.59 32.49
N ALA A 430 -16.22 16.12 33.21
CA ALA A 430 -16.27 14.77 33.76
C ALA A 430 -16.14 13.68 32.68
N SER A 431 -14.95 13.08 32.58
CA SER A 431 -14.71 11.86 31.83
C SER A 431 -14.66 10.68 32.80
N SER A 432 -15.45 9.64 32.52
CA SER A 432 -15.49 8.43 33.33
C SER A 432 -14.19 7.64 33.16
N LYS A 433 -13.27 7.73 34.12
CA LYS A 433 -12.13 6.82 34.21
C LYS A 433 -12.66 5.38 34.31
N SER A 434 -12.47 4.59 33.25
CA SER A 434 -12.58 3.14 33.33
C SER A 434 -11.58 2.64 34.39
N LYS A 435 -12.03 1.78 35.31
CA LYS A 435 -11.14 1.11 36.27
C LYS A 435 -9.95 0.47 35.52
N GLU A 436 -8.77 0.57 36.10
CA GLU A 436 -7.61 -0.18 35.62
C GLU A 436 -7.45 -1.47 36.43
N PHE A 437 -7.06 -2.54 35.75
CA PHE A 437 -6.82 -3.86 36.35
C PHE A 437 -5.50 -3.88 37.13
N LYS A 438 -5.52 -4.50 38.31
CA LYS A 438 -4.36 -4.55 39.22
C LYS A 438 -3.22 -5.37 38.61
N ALA A 439 -2.06 -4.74 38.47
CA ALA A 439 -0.84 -5.38 37.95
C ALA A 439 0.14 -5.83 39.04
N GLN A 440 0.14 -5.20 40.21
CA GLN A 440 1.08 -5.49 41.31
C GLN A 440 0.40 -5.42 42.67
N ASP A 441 0.70 -6.37 43.55
CA ASP A 441 0.28 -6.34 44.95
C ASP A 441 1.28 -5.59 45.84
N LYS A 442 0.80 -5.04 46.96
CA LYS A 442 1.63 -4.28 47.90
C LYS A 442 2.71 -5.19 48.51
N GLY A 443 3.97 -4.92 48.19
CA GLY A 443 5.13 -5.72 48.62
C GLY A 443 5.55 -6.85 47.66
N ALA A 444 4.95 -6.95 46.47
CA ALA A 444 5.36 -7.90 45.44
C ALA A 444 6.30 -7.24 44.42
N GLU A 445 7.61 -7.44 44.56
CA GLU A 445 8.59 -6.96 43.58
C GLU A 445 8.58 -7.77 42.27
N VAL A 446 8.59 -7.08 41.12
CA VAL A 446 8.75 -7.70 39.80
C VAL A 446 10.17 -8.28 39.65
N PRO A 447 10.35 -9.56 39.25
CA PRO A 447 11.67 -10.18 39.14
C PRO A 447 12.68 -9.44 38.24
N LYS A 448 13.96 -9.45 38.65
CA LYS A 448 15.06 -8.73 37.96
C LYS A 448 15.23 -9.08 36.48
N ALA A 449 14.83 -10.29 36.04
CA ALA A 449 14.85 -10.67 34.62
C ALA A 449 13.84 -9.86 33.78
N ILE A 450 12.64 -9.64 34.32
CA ILE A 450 11.59 -8.85 33.69
C ILE A 450 11.94 -7.35 33.76
N GLN A 451 12.47 -6.89 34.90
CA GLN A 451 12.97 -5.50 35.05
C GLN A 451 14.08 -5.11 34.06
N ALA A 452 14.78 -6.08 33.45
CA ALA A 452 15.77 -5.82 32.41
C ALA A 452 15.09 -5.47 31.07
N VAL A 453 14.14 -6.31 30.62
CA VAL A 453 13.40 -6.10 29.37
C VAL A 453 12.56 -4.82 29.42
N LEU A 454 11.97 -4.50 30.58
CA LEU A 454 11.23 -3.26 30.81
C LEU A 454 12.10 -1.98 30.70
N LYS A 455 13.43 -2.09 30.59
CA LYS A 455 14.36 -0.97 30.38
C LYS A 455 14.90 -0.88 28.94
N GLU A 456 14.43 -1.74 28.03
CA GLU A 456 14.81 -1.71 26.61
C GLU A 456 13.81 -0.89 25.74
N ASP A 457 12.95 -0.08 26.38
CA ASP A 457 11.89 0.74 25.76
C ASP A 457 11.01 -0.02 24.75
N LYS A 458 10.76 -1.31 25.02
CA LYS A 458 9.96 -2.18 24.15
C LYS A 458 8.46 -1.95 24.33
N VAL A 459 7.79 -1.85 23.19
CA VAL A 459 6.37 -1.48 23.04
C VAL A 459 5.59 -2.62 22.38
N TYR A 460 4.36 -2.84 22.84
CA TYR A 460 3.45 -3.77 22.20
C TYR A 460 2.75 -3.11 21.02
N ILE A 461 3.02 -3.63 19.82
CA ILE A 461 2.66 -2.97 18.56
C ILE A 461 1.17 -3.21 18.28
N SER A 462 0.38 -2.16 18.51
CA SER A 462 -1.07 -2.11 18.30
C SER A 462 -1.47 -0.69 17.89
N ASP A 463 -2.76 -0.41 17.63
CA ASP A 463 -3.22 0.96 17.35
C ASP A 463 -3.05 1.94 18.56
N ALA A 464 -2.53 1.48 19.70
CA ALA A 464 -2.16 2.30 20.87
C ALA A 464 -0.63 2.46 21.10
N ASP A 465 0.21 1.56 20.57
CA ASP A 465 1.67 1.52 20.80
C ASP A 465 2.09 1.77 22.28
N GLU A 466 1.52 1.01 23.23
CA GLU A 466 1.81 1.14 24.67
C GLU A 466 3.00 0.26 25.14
N PRO A 467 3.82 0.73 26.09
CA PRO A 467 4.94 -0.04 26.66
C PRO A 467 4.45 -1.21 27.53
N PHE A 468 5.29 -2.23 27.66
CA PHE A 468 5.03 -3.31 28.63
C PHE A 468 5.09 -2.78 30.08
N VAL A 469 4.22 -3.31 30.94
CA VAL A 469 4.16 -3.02 32.38
C VAL A 469 4.41 -4.31 33.16
N GLY A 470 5.31 -4.28 34.15
CA GLY A 470 5.65 -5.46 34.95
C GLY A 470 4.50 -5.90 35.88
N VAL A 471 4.28 -7.22 35.95
CA VAL A 471 3.22 -7.86 36.75
C VAL A 471 3.85 -8.65 37.90
N ALA A 472 3.28 -8.51 39.10
CA ALA A 472 3.66 -9.26 40.31
C ALA A 472 2.47 -9.35 41.29
N LEU A 473 1.69 -10.42 41.18
CA LEU A 473 0.51 -10.68 42.02
C LEU A 473 0.76 -11.85 42.97
N GLN A 474 0.10 -11.87 44.13
CA GLN A 474 0.16 -13.01 45.07
C GLN A 474 -0.74 -14.15 44.58
N TRP A 475 -0.29 -15.41 44.68
CA TRP A 475 -1.03 -16.57 44.17
C TRP A 475 -0.74 -17.82 45.01
N ASP A 476 -1.76 -18.39 45.68
CA ASP A 476 -1.63 -19.72 46.27
C ASP A 476 -1.78 -20.75 45.15
N GLU A 477 -0.66 -21.33 44.72
CA GLU A 477 -0.62 -22.28 43.60
C GLU A 477 -1.48 -23.53 43.86
N ALA A 478 -1.73 -23.88 45.13
CA ALA A 478 -2.60 -24.96 45.61
C ALA A 478 -2.39 -26.36 44.95
N GLY A 479 -1.29 -26.57 44.21
CA GLY A 479 -1.07 -27.76 43.37
C GLY A 479 -1.69 -27.69 41.96
N LYS A 480 -2.40 -26.60 41.61
CA LYS A 480 -2.98 -26.36 40.27
C LYS A 480 -1.98 -25.85 39.24
N GLY A 481 -0.99 -25.05 39.65
CA GLY A 481 -0.10 -24.32 38.74
C GLY A 481 -0.62 -22.92 38.42
N LEU A 482 -0.80 -22.58 37.14
CA LEU A 482 -1.31 -21.28 36.70
C LEU A 482 -2.84 -21.16 36.88
N PRO A 483 -3.38 -19.97 37.26
CA PRO A 483 -4.80 -19.78 37.51
C PRO A 483 -5.69 -20.02 36.29
N ASP A 484 -6.92 -20.45 36.54
CA ASP A 484 -7.98 -20.56 35.54
C ASP A 484 -8.56 -19.16 35.19
N GLU A 485 -9.38 -19.07 34.13
CA GLU A 485 -9.89 -17.79 33.57
C GLU A 485 -10.57 -16.88 34.61
N VAL A 486 -11.47 -17.45 35.42
CA VAL A 486 -12.20 -16.75 36.48
C VAL A 486 -11.29 -16.42 37.68
N GLU A 487 -10.36 -17.31 38.04
CA GLU A 487 -9.40 -17.07 39.13
C GLU A 487 -8.46 -15.91 38.77
N PHE A 488 -8.00 -15.86 37.52
CA PHE A 488 -7.20 -14.75 37.01
C PHE A 488 -7.99 -13.43 36.97
N ALA A 489 -9.26 -13.46 36.56
CA ALA A 489 -10.14 -12.29 36.58
C ALA A 489 -10.34 -11.74 38.02
N GLN A 490 -10.40 -12.61 39.03
CA GLN A 490 -10.44 -12.21 40.44
C GLN A 490 -9.12 -11.56 40.90
N LEU A 491 -7.97 -12.15 40.55
CA LEU A 491 -6.64 -11.62 40.93
C LEU A 491 -6.38 -10.19 40.42
N ILE A 492 -6.80 -9.88 39.20
CA ILE A 492 -6.63 -8.55 38.59
C ILE A 492 -7.70 -7.53 39.02
N GLU A 493 -8.61 -7.91 39.93
CA GLU A 493 -9.74 -7.13 40.44
C GLU A 493 -10.72 -6.68 39.33
N HIS A 494 -11.06 -7.61 38.41
CA HIS A 494 -12.06 -7.39 37.35
C HIS A 494 -13.44 -7.07 37.97
N PRO A 495 -14.19 -6.08 37.44
CA PRO A 495 -15.46 -5.64 38.05
C PRO A 495 -16.60 -6.67 37.99
N ASP A 496 -16.50 -7.66 37.12
CA ASP A 496 -17.36 -8.85 37.07
C ASP A 496 -16.47 -10.02 36.64
N ALA A 497 -16.02 -10.84 37.60
CA ALA A 497 -15.03 -11.89 37.32
C ALA A 497 -15.62 -13.15 36.66
N GLU A 498 -16.94 -13.36 36.75
CA GLU A 498 -17.61 -14.51 36.15
C GLU A 498 -17.93 -14.28 34.67
N ASN A 499 -18.24 -13.03 34.28
CA ASN A 499 -18.52 -12.62 32.90
C ASN A 499 -17.34 -11.83 32.29
N ALA A 500 -16.10 -12.21 32.62
CA ALA A 500 -14.89 -11.46 32.25
C ALA A 500 -14.37 -11.71 30.81
N ASP A 501 -14.94 -12.67 30.07
CA ASP A 501 -14.57 -13.03 28.69
C ASP A 501 -13.04 -13.20 28.46
N VAL A 502 -12.33 -13.80 29.43
CA VAL A 502 -10.87 -13.98 29.39
C VAL A 502 -10.49 -15.18 28.52
N GLU A 503 -9.81 -14.95 27.39
CA GLU A 503 -9.31 -16.03 26.53
C GLU A 503 -7.88 -16.46 26.93
N LEU A 504 -7.64 -17.77 27.08
CA LEU A 504 -6.29 -18.33 27.27
C LEU A 504 -5.59 -18.57 25.92
N LEU A 505 -4.33 -18.14 25.81
CA LEU A 505 -3.50 -18.26 24.61
C LEU A 505 -2.11 -18.85 24.93
N ASP A 506 -1.56 -19.61 23.98
CA ASP A 506 -0.16 -20.04 24.00
C ASP A 506 0.75 -18.84 23.62
N PRO A 507 1.87 -18.60 24.33
CA PRO A 507 2.83 -17.56 23.98
C PRO A 507 3.35 -17.62 22.52
N VAL A 508 3.38 -18.80 21.90
CA VAL A 508 3.81 -19.00 20.49
C VAL A 508 2.76 -18.54 19.48
N ASP A 509 1.47 -18.68 19.80
CA ASP A 509 0.39 -18.17 18.95
C ASP A 509 0.19 -16.66 19.13
N TRP A 510 0.40 -16.15 20.36
CA TRP A 510 0.42 -14.72 20.65
C TRP A 510 1.58 -14.01 19.93
N ASP A 511 2.82 -14.50 20.05
CA ASP A 511 3.98 -13.99 19.30
C ASP A 511 4.21 -14.78 17.99
N SER A 512 3.17 -14.88 17.16
CA SER A 512 3.22 -15.62 15.90
C SER A 512 4.17 -15.06 14.83
N ASN A 513 4.68 -13.82 15.01
CA ASN A 513 5.77 -13.26 14.20
C ASN A 513 7.15 -13.58 14.78
N GLY A 514 7.25 -13.72 16.11
CA GLY A 514 8.50 -13.94 16.83
C GLY A 514 9.26 -12.65 17.16
N ASP A 515 8.52 -11.55 17.39
CA ASP A 515 8.97 -10.18 17.68
C ASP A 515 9.16 -9.92 19.20
N TYR A 516 8.62 -10.78 20.08
CA TYR A 516 8.62 -10.64 21.55
C TYR A 516 9.33 -11.77 22.30
N LYS A 517 10.19 -12.54 21.61
CA LYS A 517 10.88 -13.70 22.17
C LYS A 517 11.70 -13.42 23.42
N ASP A 518 12.39 -12.28 23.48
CA ASP A 518 13.15 -11.89 24.67
C ASP A 518 12.24 -11.62 25.88
N VAL A 519 11.03 -11.11 25.66
CA VAL A 519 10.01 -10.92 26.69
C VAL A 519 9.55 -12.28 27.22
N ILE A 520 9.27 -13.23 26.31
CA ILE A 520 8.88 -14.61 26.66
C ILE A 520 10.02 -15.36 27.38
N GLU A 521 11.26 -15.19 26.94
CA GLU A 521 12.44 -15.77 27.60
C GLU A 521 12.70 -15.14 28.97
N ALA A 522 12.49 -13.83 29.15
CA ALA A 522 12.61 -13.16 30.44
C ALA A 522 11.54 -13.59 31.44
N VAL A 523 10.29 -13.78 30.99
CA VAL A 523 9.21 -14.34 31.83
C VAL A 523 9.51 -15.80 32.17
N ARG A 524 9.84 -16.67 31.20
CA ARG A 524 10.24 -18.08 31.46
C ARG A 524 11.44 -18.20 32.41
N LYS A 525 12.39 -17.26 32.33
CA LYS A 525 13.54 -17.17 33.23
C LYS A 525 13.16 -16.72 34.65
N ALA A 526 12.14 -15.88 34.81
CA ALA A 526 11.59 -15.53 36.11
C ALA A 526 10.90 -16.74 36.77
N GLY A 527 10.08 -17.48 36.01
CA GLY A 527 9.41 -18.71 36.48
C GLY A 527 10.32 -19.95 36.60
N LYS A 528 11.65 -19.81 36.43
CA LYS A 528 12.65 -20.89 36.61
C LYS A 528 12.39 -22.16 35.79
N GLY A 529 11.65 -22.07 34.68
CA GLY A 529 11.24 -23.20 33.85
C GLY A 529 9.83 -23.74 34.08
N ASN A 530 9.03 -23.12 34.96
CA ASN A 530 7.57 -23.31 35.01
C ASN A 530 6.91 -22.86 33.69
N ASP A 531 5.67 -23.29 33.47
CA ASP A 531 4.90 -22.91 32.29
C ASP A 531 4.62 -21.41 32.20
N VAL A 532 4.46 -20.92 30.97
CA VAL A 532 4.15 -19.52 30.65
C VAL A 532 2.88 -19.50 29.82
N ARG A 533 1.91 -18.66 30.19
CA ARG A 533 0.60 -18.54 29.51
C ARG A 533 0.31 -17.07 29.20
N VAL A 534 -0.44 -16.82 28.14
CA VAL A 534 -0.99 -15.49 27.82
C VAL A 534 -2.48 -15.48 28.17
N TYR A 535 -2.92 -14.49 28.93
CA TYR A 535 -4.33 -14.22 29.20
C TYR A 535 -4.73 -12.97 28.41
N LYS A 536 -5.81 -13.06 27.64
CA LYS A 536 -6.39 -11.96 26.87
C LYS A 536 -7.64 -11.44 27.60
N VAL A 537 -7.58 -10.23 28.15
CA VAL A 537 -8.65 -9.64 28.97
C VAL A 537 -9.32 -8.47 28.24
N PRO A 538 -10.60 -8.57 27.85
CA PRO A 538 -11.34 -7.44 27.27
C PRO A 538 -11.50 -6.28 28.27
N LYS A 539 -11.16 -5.06 27.84
CA LYS A 539 -11.34 -3.81 28.62
C LYS A 539 -12.48 -2.93 28.07
N GLY A 540 -13.36 -3.53 27.26
CA GLY A 540 -14.52 -2.90 26.65
C GLY A 540 -14.26 -2.20 25.31
N GLY A 541 -15.23 -2.28 24.40
CA GLY A 541 -15.17 -1.67 23.08
C GLY A 541 -14.19 -2.39 22.15
N VAL A 542 -13.02 -1.77 21.91
CA VAL A 542 -11.93 -2.29 21.05
C VAL A 542 -10.61 -2.43 21.82
N ARG A 543 -10.65 -2.38 23.16
CA ARG A 543 -9.48 -2.44 24.04
C ARG A 543 -9.37 -3.80 24.71
N THR A 544 -8.14 -4.31 24.77
CA THR A 544 -7.80 -5.61 25.34
C THR A 544 -6.46 -5.51 26.05
N GLU A 545 -6.33 -6.00 27.29
CA GLU A 545 -5.01 -6.17 27.92
C GLU A 545 -4.52 -7.62 27.71
N TYR A 546 -3.31 -7.79 27.21
CA TYR A 546 -2.61 -9.07 27.11
C TYR A 546 -1.66 -9.22 28.29
N TRP A 547 -1.71 -10.36 28.98
CA TRP A 547 -0.92 -10.65 30.18
C TRP A 547 -0.09 -11.93 29.97
N LEU A 548 1.22 -11.78 29.81
CA LEU A 548 2.17 -12.87 29.64
C LEU A 548 2.81 -13.18 31.00
N VAL A 549 2.40 -14.28 31.63
CA VAL A 549 2.72 -14.59 33.04
C VAL A 549 3.14 -16.04 33.29
N THR A 550 3.83 -16.26 34.42
CA THR A 550 4.29 -17.54 34.95
C THR A 550 4.23 -17.54 36.48
N THR A 551 4.32 -18.70 37.13
CA THR A 551 4.49 -18.79 38.59
C THR A 551 5.97 -18.72 38.97
N ASP A 552 6.31 -17.88 39.96
CA ASP A 552 7.58 -17.95 40.70
C ASP A 552 7.30 -18.36 42.16
N GLY A 553 8.12 -19.26 42.70
CA GLY A 553 7.81 -20.01 43.93
C GLY A 553 6.95 -21.26 43.66
N LYS A 554 6.48 -21.91 44.74
CA LYS A 554 5.50 -23.02 44.69
C LYS A 554 4.60 -23.00 45.93
N GLY A 555 3.36 -23.45 45.79
CA GLY A 555 2.37 -23.48 46.88
C GLY A 555 1.98 -22.08 47.38
N LYS A 556 1.78 -21.95 48.70
CA LYS A 556 1.15 -20.77 49.35
C LYS A 556 1.92 -19.45 49.25
N GLU A 557 3.21 -19.51 48.94
CA GLU A 557 4.06 -18.32 48.79
C GLU A 557 4.37 -17.99 47.32
N ALA A 558 3.72 -18.68 46.37
CA ALA A 558 3.92 -18.42 44.96
C ALA A 558 3.40 -17.04 44.54
N LYS A 559 3.95 -16.54 43.43
CA LYS A 559 3.65 -15.24 42.85
C LYS A 559 3.46 -15.38 41.36
N LEU A 560 2.40 -14.76 40.84
CA LEU A 560 2.15 -14.67 39.42
C LEU A 560 2.94 -13.48 38.87
N VAL A 561 4.01 -13.76 38.12
CA VAL A 561 4.97 -12.76 37.65
C VAL A 561 5.02 -12.73 36.12
N GLY A 562 5.20 -11.54 35.54
CA GLY A 562 5.18 -11.40 34.09
C GLY A 562 5.15 -9.97 33.60
N VAL A 563 4.54 -9.76 32.43
CA VAL A 563 4.25 -8.44 31.87
C VAL A 563 2.81 -8.35 31.36
N LYS A 564 2.24 -7.15 31.39
CA LYS A 564 1.00 -6.81 30.67
C LYS A 564 1.26 -5.74 29.61
N ALA A 565 0.42 -5.67 28.59
CA ALA A 565 0.37 -4.57 27.63
C ALA A 565 -1.07 -4.34 27.13
N LEU A 566 -1.42 -3.09 26.83
CA LEU A 566 -2.70 -2.77 26.19
C LEU A 566 -2.60 -2.94 24.67
N SER A 567 -3.66 -3.48 24.08
CA SER A 567 -3.92 -3.55 22.66
C SER A 567 -5.20 -2.79 22.31
N VAL A 568 -5.20 -2.14 21.16
CA VAL A 568 -6.41 -1.66 20.47
C VAL A 568 -6.58 -2.46 19.17
N GLU A 569 -7.69 -3.20 19.07
CA GLU A 569 -7.99 -4.13 17.97
C GLU A 569 -9.11 -3.56 17.07
N SER A 570 -8.79 -3.16 15.82
CA SER A 570 -9.61 -2.30 14.95
C SER A 570 -10.33 -2.98 13.77
#